data_AF-A0A7Y5KTW2-F1
#
_entry.id   AF-A0A7Y5KTW2-F1
#
_cell.length_a   1.000
_cell.length_b   1.000
_cell.length_c   1.000
_cell.angle_alpha   90.00
_cell.angle_beta   90.00
_cell.angle_gamma   90.00
#
_symmetry.space_group_name_H-M   'P 1'
#
loop_
_entity.id
_entity.type
_entity.pdbx_description
1 polymer ?
#
loop_
_entity_poly.entity_id
_entity_poly.type
_entity_poly.pdbx_seq_one_letter_code
_entity_poly.pdbx_strand_id
1 'polypeptide(L)'
;MTDADRAADLTRLCRTCGVCCNGVMFAYVEVEKSEMRADTRRRLHVLEAENRFTLPCCEHGPEGCQVYDDRPSICRSYTCALYDEYKETGEELDRKLMRVERIKQLVATIRARRRGAADHEWLPRAISEMLAVGKPTDVERELLLDVAELAMRLQRDIGWSPKPIEKAPEPGD
;
A
#
# COMPACT_ATOMS: atom_id res chain seq x y z
N MET A 1 -17.09 -20.80 -12.52
CA MET A 1 -15.77 -20.66 -11.91
C MET A 1 -15.70 -21.57 -10.69
N THR A 2 -14.67 -22.38 -10.57
CA THR A 2 -14.48 -23.25 -9.38
C THR A 2 -13.86 -22.45 -8.23
N ASP A 3 -13.86 -23.01 -7.01
CA ASP A 3 -13.16 -22.38 -5.88
C ASP A 3 -11.64 -22.31 -6.10
N ALA A 4 -11.08 -23.29 -6.83
CA ALA A 4 -9.67 -23.30 -7.20
C ALA A 4 -9.33 -22.18 -8.18
N ASP A 5 -10.16 -21.98 -9.21
CA ASP A 5 -10.00 -20.87 -10.17
C ASP A 5 -10.07 -19.51 -9.44
N ARG A 6 -11.04 -19.36 -8.54
CA ARG A 6 -11.21 -18.13 -7.74
C ARG A 6 -9.99 -17.85 -6.87
N ALA A 7 -9.41 -18.87 -6.23
CA ALA A 7 -8.20 -18.72 -5.41
C ALA A 7 -6.97 -18.34 -6.26
N ALA A 8 -6.84 -18.90 -7.46
CA ALA A 8 -5.79 -18.54 -8.41
C ALA A 8 -5.93 -17.07 -8.88
N ASP A 9 -7.15 -16.63 -9.16
CA ASP A 9 -7.42 -15.26 -9.57
C ASP A 9 -7.22 -14.23 -8.45
N LEU A 10 -7.57 -14.55 -7.20
CA LEU A 10 -7.22 -13.72 -6.03
C LEU A 10 -5.70 -13.60 -5.84
N THR A 11 -4.97 -14.70 -6.07
CA THR A 11 -3.50 -14.70 -6.04
C THR A 11 -2.95 -13.79 -7.14
N ARG A 12 -3.47 -13.92 -8.37
CA ARG A 12 -3.11 -13.06 -9.51
C ARG A 12 -3.41 -11.59 -9.21
N LEU A 13 -4.59 -11.28 -8.64
CA LEU A 13 -4.98 -9.93 -8.26
C LEU A 13 -3.97 -9.32 -7.30
N CYS A 14 -3.64 -9.98 -6.19
CA CYS A 14 -2.71 -9.44 -5.20
C CYS A 14 -1.28 -9.30 -5.74
N ARG A 15 -0.76 -10.32 -6.43
CA ARG A 15 0.60 -10.29 -7.00
C ARG A 15 0.74 -9.19 -8.05
N THR A 16 -0.28 -8.97 -8.87
CA THR A 16 -0.30 -7.91 -9.88
C THR A 16 -0.56 -6.55 -9.24
N CYS A 17 -1.40 -6.48 -8.20
CA CYS A 17 -1.88 -5.22 -7.64
C CYS A 17 -0.81 -4.46 -6.87
N GLY A 18 -0.26 -5.06 -5.81
CA GLY A 18 0.87 -4.47 -5.07
C GLY A 18 0.63 -3.12 -4.39
N VAL A 19 -0.59 -2.58 -4.33
CA VAL A 19 -0.84 -1.24 -3.77
C VAL A 19 -0.47 -1.17 -2.28
N CYS A 20 -0.76 -2.20 -1.49
CA CYS A 20 -0.30 -2.27 -0.10
C CYS A 20 1.22 -2.47 0.04
N CYS A 21 1.88 -3.01 -0.98
CA CYS A 21 3.33 -3.27 -0.99
C CYS A 21 4.15 -2.10 -1.51
N ASN A 22 3.57 -1.21 -2.32
CA ASN A 22 4.33 -0.18 -3.04
C ASN A 22 4.66 1.04 -2.18
N GLY A 23 4.28 1.06 -0.89
CA GLY A 23 4.57 2.14 0.05
C GLY A 23 3.69 3.39 -0.10
N VAL A 24 2.55 3.31 -0.79
CA VAL A 24 1.61 4.46 -0.87
C VAL A 24 0.71 4.59 0.36
N MET A 25 0.35 3.46 0.98
CA MET A 25 -0.58 3.43 2.12
C MET A 25 0.16 3.37 3.47
N PHE A 26 1.25 2.63 3.51
CA PHE A 26 1.97 2.35 4.75
C PHE A 26 3.45 2.58 4.49
N ALA A 27 4.15 3.13 5.48
CA ALA A 27 5.60 3.32 5.44
C ALA A 27 6.35 2.10 5.98
N TYR A 28 5.72 1.34 6.88
CA TYR A 28 6.30 0.18 7.54
C TYR A 28 5.28 -0.95 7.65
N VAL A 29 5.81 -2.18 7.77
CA VAL A 29 5.05 -3.36 8.14
C VAL A 29 5.69 -3.95 9.39
N GLU A 30 4.93 -3.99 10.48
CA GLU A 30 5.31 -4.67 11.71
C GLU A 30 5.16 -6.17 11.54
N VAL A 31 6.13 -6.93 12.05
CA VAL A 31 6.16 -8.38 12.00
C VAL A 31 6.42 -8.95 13.39
N GLU A 32 5.81 -10.08 13.69
CA GLU A 32 6.11 -10.82 14.91
C GLU A 32 7.51 -11.46 14.83
N LYS A 33 8.19 -11.57 15.98
CA LYS A 33 9.56 -12.12 16.03
C LYS A 33 9.68 -13.55 15.51
N SER A 34 8.64 -14.37 15.71
CA SER A 34 8.67 -15.81 15.45
C SER A 34 7.79 -16.25 14.27
N GLU A 35 7.10 -15.33 13.58
CA GLU A 35 6.11 -15.73 12.56
C GLU A 35 6.74 -16.11 11.21
N MET A 36 8.04 -15.80 11.00
CA MET A 36 8.70 -15.94 9.71
C MET A 36 9.91 -16.85 9.75
N ARG A 37 10.16 -17.55 8.65
CA ARG A 37 11.44 -18.23 8.41
C ARG A 37 12.57 -17.19 8.38
N ALA A 38 13.73 -17.55 8.91
CA ALA A 38 14.91 -16.68 8.94
C ALA A 38 15.30 -16.17 7.53
N ASP A 39 15.09 -17.00 6.50
CA ASP A 39 15.37 -16.59 5.12
C ASP A 39 14.44 -15.49 4.61
N THR A 40 13.14 -15.65 4.79
CA THR A 40 12.14 -14.64 4.42
C THR A 40 12.36 -13.34 5.20
N ARG A 41 12.72 -13.44 6.49
CA ARG A 41 13.03 -12.28 7.33
C ARG A 41 14.24 -11.50 6.80
N ARG A 42 15.28 -12.19 6.36
CA ARG A 42 16.44 -11.57 5.69
C ARG A 42 16.05 -10.93 4.37
N ARG A 43 15.30 -11.63 3.52
CA ARG A 43 14.82 -11.13 2.21
C ARG A 43 14.03 -9.84 2.33
N LEU A 44 13.15 -9.75 3.33
CA LEU A 44 12.36 -8.56 3.63
C LEU A 44 13.15 -7.43 4.31
N HIS A 45 14.45 -7.63 4.60
CA HIS A 45 15.28 -6.67 5.34
C HIS A 45 14.64 -6.21 6.66
N VAL A 46 14.09 -7.15 7.44
CA VAL A 46 13.47 -6.82 8.72
C VAL A 46 14.52 -6.27 9.69
N LEU A 47 14.24 -5.09 10.25
CA LEU A 47 15.04 -4.48 11.29
C LEU A 47 14.76 -5.18 12.62
N GLU A 48 15.72 -5.96 13.12
CA GLU A 48 15.55 -6.80 14.32
C GLU A 48 15.13 -6.02 15.57
N ALA A 49 15.69 -4.82 15.76
CA ALA A 49 15.41 -3.99 16.92
C ALA A 49 13.94 -3.52 16.96
N GLU A 50 13.33 -3.31 15.80
CA GLU A 50 12.02 -2.70 15.64
C GLU A 50 10.96 -3.72 15.20
N ASN A 51 11.38 -4.90 14.78
CA ASN A 51 10.52 -5.96 14.21
C ASN A 51 9.61 -5.43 13.12
N ARG A 52 10.18 -4.66 12.19
CA ARG A 52 9.47 -4.13 11.03
C ARG A 52 10.38 -4.05 9.82
N PHE A 53 9.78 -4.00 8.65
CA PHE A 53 10.47 -3.63 7.42
C PHE A 53 9.79 -2.43 6.77
N THR A 54 10.55 -1.72 5.93
CA THR A 54 10.07 -0.52 5.24
C THR A 54 9.29 -0.88 3.97
N LEU A 55 8.32 -0.05 3.62
CA LEU A 55 7.73 -0.03 2.30
C LEU A 55 8.28 1.16 1.50
N PRO A 56 8.46 1.04 0.16
CA PRO A 56 8.07 -0.07 -0.70
C PRO A 56 8.76 -1.40 -0.38
N CYS A 57 8.01 -2.49 -0.40
CA CYS A 57 8.54 -3.83 -0.08
C CYS A 57 9.57 -4.24 -1.13
N CYS A 58 10.80 -4.56 -0.72
CA CYS A 58 11.88 -5.00 -1.60
C CYS A 58 11.54 -6.29 -2.37
N GLU A 59 10.68 -7.13 -1.80
CA GLU A 59 10.24 -8.39 -2.41
C GLU A 59 9.07 -8.22 -3.38
N HIS A 60 8.54 -7.01 -3.58
CA HIS A 60 7.53 -6.73 -4.59
C HIS A 60 8.18 -6.15 -5.86
N GLY A 61 8.49 -7.03 -6.81
CA GLY A 61 9.11 -6.68 -8.10
C GLY A 61 8.11 -6.62 -9.26
N PRO A 62 8.60 -6.50 -10.51
CA PRO A 62 7.78 -6.46 -11.72
C PRO A 62 6.84 -7.67 -11.88
N GLU A 63 7.27 -8.85 -11.40
CA GLU A 63 6.50 -10.10 -11.43
C GLU A 63 5.65 -10.32 -10.16
N GLY A 64 5.50 -9.26 -9.34
CA GLY A 64 4.80 -9.28 -8.07
C GLY A 64 5.67 -9.73 -6.89
N CYS A 65 4.99 -10.17 -5.83
CA CYS A 65 5.63 -10.55 -4.57
C CYS A 65 6.42 -11.86 -4.69
N GLN A 66 7.72 -11.80 -4.47
CA GLN A 66 8.65 -12.92 -4.59
C GLN A 66 8.68 -13.83 -3.35
N VAL A 67 7.98 -13.43 -2.29
CA VAL A 67 7.77 -14.22 -1.05
C VAL A 67 6.29 -14.51 -0.82
N TYR A 68 5.45 -14.51 -1.87
CA TYR A 68 3.98 -14.55 -1.72
C TYR A 68 3.47 -15.70 -0.84
N ASP A 69 4.06 -16.89 -0.96
CA ASP A 69 3.64 -18.06 -0.19
C ASP A 69 4.17 -18.05 1.24
N ASP A 70 5.30 -17.38 1.46
CA ASP A 70 5.99 -17.23 2.75
C ASP A 70 5.74 -15.85 3.40
N ARG A 71 4.72 -15.11 2.93
CA ARG A 71 4.39 -13.77 3.45
C ARG A 71 4.18 -13.76 4.97
N PRO A 72 4.57 -12.67 5.65
CA PRO A 72 4.23 -12.47 7.05
C PRO A 72 2.71 -12.53 7.27
N SER A 73 2.26 -12.89 8.46
CA SER A 73 0.84 -13.06 8.78
C SER A 73 0.06 -11.80 8.47
N ILE A 74 0.58 -10.61 8.80
CA ILE A 74 -0.07 -9.33 8.52
C ILE A 74 -0.28 -9.09 7.02
N CYS A 75 0.69 -9.48 6.17
CA CYS A 75 0.55 -9.37 4.72
C CYS A 75 -0.38 -10.44 4.13
N ARG A 76 -0.57 -11.56 4.83
CA ARG A 76 -1.46 -12.66 4.42
C ARG A 76 -2.91 -12.40 4.83
N SER A 77 -3.11 -11.83 6.02
CA SER A 77 -4.44 -11.56 6.58
C SER A 77 -5.07 -10.27 6.04
N TYR A 78 -4.26 -9.33 5.55
CA TYR A 78 -4.76 -8.10 4.95
C TYR A 78 -5.55 -8.39 3.67
N THR A 79 -6.80 -7.93 3.64
CA THR A 79 -7.65 -7.85 2.44
C THR A 79 -8.04 -6.40 2.18
N CYS A 80 -8.13 -6.03 0.91
CA CYS A 80 -8.63 -4.72 0.49
C CYS A 80 -10.00 -4.85 -0.18
N ALA A 81 -10.71 -3.74 -0.38
CA ALA A 81 -12.05 -3.76 -0.94
C ALA A 81 -12.11 -4.46 -2.32
N LEU A 82 -11.10 -4.32 -3.19
CA LEU A 82 -11.05 -5.06 -4.47
C LEU A 82 -10.93 -6.57 -4.27
N TYR A 83 -10.14 -7.01 -3.27
CA TYR A 83 -9.96 -8.41 -2.95
C TYR A 83 -11.27 -9.01 -2.42
N ASP A 84 -11.90 -8.32 -1.46
CA ASP A 84 -13.14 -8.79 -0.84
C ASP A 84 -14.28 -8.82 -1.86
N GLU A 85 -14.44 -7.77 -2.68
CA GLU A 85 -15.42 -7.73 -3.76
C GLU A 85 -15.22 -8.87 -4.76
N TYR A 86 -13.98 -9.17 -5.16
CA TYR A 86 -13.71 -10.29 -6.07
C TYR A 86 -13.92 -11.64 -5.39
N LYS A 87 -13.55 -11.79 -4.12
CA LYS A 87 -13.74 -13.02 -3.35
C LYS A 87 -15.23 -13.38 -3.26
N GLU A 88 -16.08 -12.39 -3.09
CA GLU A 88 -17.53 -12.55 -2.99
C GLU A 88 -18.18 -12.83 -4.36
N THR A 89 -17.85 -12.03 -5.37
CA THR A 89 -18.53 -12.08 -6.68
C THR A 89 -17.87 -13.02 -7.67
N GLY A 90 -16.54 -13.08 -7.68
CA GLY A 90 -15.75 -13.77 -8.70
C GLY A 90 -15.72 -13.06 -10.05
N GLU A 91 -16.16 -11.80 -10.13
CA GLU A 91 -16.39 -11.12 -11.40
C GLU A 91 -15.39 -9.97 -11.65
N GLU A 92 -15.21 -9.62 -12.93
CA GLU A 92 -14.62 -8.35 -13.35
C GLU A 92 -13.14 -8.15 -12.95
N LEU A 93 -12.36 -9.24 -12.92
CA LEU A 93 -10.93 -9.21 -12.54
C LEU A 93 -10.13 -8.16 -13.32
N ASP A 94 -10.26 -8.14 -14.65
CA ASP A 94 -9.52 -7.20 -15.49
C ASP A 94 -9.94 -5.74 -15.23
N ARG A 95 -11.22 -5.49 -14.95
CA ARG A 95 -11.69 -4.16 -14.54
C ARG A 95 -11.10 -3.73 -13.20
N LYS A 96 -10.94 -4.66 -12.24
CA LYS A 96 -10.25 -4.37 -10.97
C LYS A 96 -8.77 -4.05 -11.22
N LEU A 97 -8.09 -4.80 -12.08
CA LEU A 97 -6.69 -4.54 -12.44
C LEU A 97 -6.52 -3.19 -13.15
N MET A 98 -7.46 -2.76 -13.99
CA MET A 98 -7.45 -1.41 -14.59
C MET A 98 -7.54 -0.30 -13.54
N ARG A 99 -8.36 -0.46 -12.48
CA ARG A 99 -8.42 0.51 -11.37
C ARG A 99 -7.07 0.61 -10.66
N VAL A 100 -6.43 -0.53 -10.42
CA VAL A 100 -5.10 -0.58 -9.79
C VAL A 100 -4.04 0.09 -10.65
N GLU A 101 -4.07 -0.12 -11.96
CA GLU A 101 -3.08 0.49 -12.86
C GLU A 101 -3.10 2.01 -12.78
N ARG A 102 -4.29 2.62 -12.69
CA ARG A 102 -4.40 4.07 -12.49
C ARG A 102 -3.79 4.53 -11.15
N ILE A 103 -3.98 3.76 -10.08
CA ILE A 103 -3.34 4.05 -8.78
C ILE A 103 -1.81 4.01 -8.91
N LYS A 104 -1.27 2.98 -9.57
CA LYS A 104 0.18 2.85 -9.79
C LYS A 104 0.75 4.00 -10.62
N GLN A 105 0.05 4.43 -11.66
CA GLN A 105 0.45 5.57 -12.50
C GLN A 105 0.50 6.88 -11.71
N LEU A 106 -0.50 7.12 -10.85
CA LEU A 106 -0.51 8.29 -9.97
C LEU A 106 0.68 8.25 -9.00
N VAL A 107 0.92 7.10 -8.35
CA VAL A 107 2.07 6.91 -7.45
C VAL A 107 3.39 7.19 -8.16
N ALA A 108 3.59 6.64 -9.36
CA ALA A 108 4.79 6.87 -10.15
C ALA A 108 4.94 8.34 -10.55
N THR A 109 3.86 8.97 -11.02
CA THR A 109 3.85 10.38 -11.43
C THR A 109 4.19 11.31 -10.27
N ILE A 110 3.55 11.11 -9.11
CA ILE A 110 3.79 11.91 -7.91
C ILE A 110 5.25 11.76 -7.47
N ARG A 111 5.77 10.52 -7.38
CA ARG A 111 7.15 10.26 -6.97
C ARG A 111 8.18 10.85 -7.93
N ALA A 112 7.93 10.79 -9.23
CA ALA A 112 8.84 11.32 -10.25
C ALA A 112 8.91 12.86 -10.25
N ARG A 113 7.83 13.53 -9.82
CA ARG A 113 7.72 14.99 -9.82
C ARG A 113 8.02 15.63 -8.47
N ARG A 114 7.91 14.88 -7.37
CA ARG A 114 8.27 15.34 -6.03
C ARG A 114 9.71 15.84 -6.01
N ARG A 115 9.94 16.99 -5.39
CA ARG A 115 11.29 17.48 -5.09
C ARG A 115 11.69 17.09 -3.66
N GLY A 116 12.99 16.94 -3.44
CA GLY A 116 13.55 16.65 -2.11
C GLY A 116 14.09 15.22 -1.96
N ALA A 117 14.52 14.91 -0.74
CA ALA A 117 15.11 13.61 -0.41
C ALA A 117 14.07 12.48 -0.48
N ALA A 118 14.55 11.27 -0.71
CA ALA A 118 13.73 10.07 -0.59
C ALA A 118 13.26 9.91 0.86
N ASP A 119 11.97 10.13 1.09
CA ASP A 119 11.26 9.89 2.35
C ASP A 119 10.07 8.99 2.03
N HIS A 120 10.10 7.76 2.55
CA HIS A 120 9.06 6.74 2.34
C HIS A 120 7.80 7.01 3.17
N GLU A 121 7.86 7.85 4.19
CA GLU A 121 6.69 8.25 5.00
C GLU A 121 5.87 9.36 4.37
N TRP A 122 6.50 10.16 3.50
CA TRP A 122 5.89 11.35 2.92
C TRP A 122 4.58 11.06 2.19
N LEU A 123 4.54 10.07 1.29
CA LEU A 123 3.35 9.85 0.48
C LEU A 123 2.19 9.31 1.32
N PRO A 124 2.37 8.29 2.19
CA PRO A 124 1.35 7.90 3.15
C PRO A 124 0.83 9.08 3.98
N ARG A 125 1.74 9.92 4.54
CA ARG A 125 1.38 11.10 5.33
C ARG A 125 0.56 12.11 4.52
N ALA A 126 1.02 12.46 3.32
CA ALA A 126 0.33 13.40 2.44
C ALA A 126 -1.09 12.92 2.07
N ILE A 127 -1.27 11.63 1.82
CA ILE A 127 -2.59 11.06 1.56
C ILE A 127 -3.46 11.09 2.83
N SER A 128 -2.91 10.75 4.00
CA SER A 128 -3.65 10.85 5.26
C SER A 128 -4.12 12.28 5.56
N GLU A 129 -3.26 13.28 5.38
CA GLU A 129 -3.64 14.69 5.53
C GLU A 129 -4.70 15.12 4.51
N MET A 130 -4.54 14.70 3.24
CA MET A 130 -5.53 14.96 2.20
C MET A 130 -6.92 14.40 2.57
N LEU A 131 -6.98 13.15 3.06
CA LEU A 131 -8.24 12.52 3.47
C LEU A 131 -8.84 13.13 4.75
N ALA A 132 -7.99 13.56 5.69
CA ALA A 132 -8.44 14.07 6.99
C ALA A 132 -8.86 15.54 6.94
N VAL A 133 -8.10 16.40 6.25
CA VAL A 133 -8.25 17.86 6.29
C VAL A 133 -8.29 18.52 4.90
N GLY A 134 -8.14 17.76 3.81
CA GLY A 134 -8.22 18.27 2.44
C GLY A 134 -7.06 19.19 2.01
N LYS A 135 -6.07 19.39 2.88
CA LYS A 135 -4.95 20.30 2.66
C LYS A 135 -3.66 19.73 3.26
N PRO A 136 -2.92 18.89 2.52
CA PRO A 136 -1.62 18.41 2.98
C PRO A 136 -0.61 19.55 3.09
N THR A 137 0.30 19.44 4.07
CA THR A 137 1.26 20.49 4.46
C THR A 137 2.53 20.50 3.62
N ASP A 138 2.99 19.33 3.16
CA ASP A 138 4.25 19.15 2.43
C ASP A 138 4.00 18.63 1.00
N VAL A 139 3.06 19.25 0.28
CA VAL A 139 2.74 18.88 -1.11
C VAL A 139 2.79 20.11 -1.99
N GLU A 140 3.57 20.06 -3.07
CA GLU A 140 3.64 21.13 -4.04
C GLU A 140 2.28 21.34 -4.73
N ARG A 141 1.96 22.60 -5.07
CA ARG A 141 0.67 22.96 -5.68
C ARG A 141 0.37 22.16 -6.95
N GLU A 142 1.40 21.87 -7.73
CA GLU A 142 1.31 21.12 -8.98
C GLU A 142 0.96 19.64 -8.76
N LEU A 143 1.17 19.10 -7.56
CA LEU A 143 0.86 17.72 -7.19
C LEU A 143 -0.46 17.56 -6.44
N LEU A 144 -1.07 18.66 -5.98
CA LEU A 144 -2.28 18.60 -5.14
C LEU A 144 -3.42 17.80 -5.79
N LEU A 145 -3.66 17.98 -7.09
CA LEU A 145 -4.70 17.25 -7.80
C LEU A 145 -4.38 15.76 -7.96
N ASP A 146 -3.12 15.43 -8.27
CA ASP A 146 -2.68 14.03 -8.38
C ASP A 146 -2.79 13.31 -7.01
N VAL A 147 -2.39 13.99 -5.93
CA VAL A 147 -2.50 13.50 -4.54
C VAL A 147 -3.97 13.35 -4.13
N ALA A 148 -4.83 14.31 -4.48
CA ALA A 148 -6.27 14.23 -4.20
C ALA A 148 -6.93 13.07 -4.95
N GLU A 149 -6.64 12.91 -6.24
CA GLU A 149 -7.16 11.77 -7.02
C GLU A 149 -6.68 10.44 -6.43
N LEU A 150 -5.40 10.34 -6.09
CA LEU A 150 -4.84 9.15 -5.47
C LEU A 150 -5.52 8.83 -4.14
N ALA A 151 -5.71 9.83 -3.28
CA ALA A 151 -6.40 9.69 -2.00
C ALA A 151 -7.82 9.14 -2.18
N MET A 152 -8.60 9.74 -3.09
CA MET A 152 -9.97 9.29 -3.38
C MET A 152 -10.00 7.85 -3.92
N ARG A 153 -9.05 7.46 -4.76
CA ARG A 153 -8.97 6.09 -5.28
C ARG A 153 -8.57 5.08 -4.21
N LEU A 154 -7.63 5.43 -3.33
CA LEU A 154 -7.27 4.56 -2.21
C LEU A 154 -8.46 4.35 -1.26
N GLN A 155 -9.24 5.40 -1.00
CA GLN A 155 -10.44 5.27 -0.17
C GLN A 155 -11.55 4.46 -0.87
N ARG A 156 -11.87 4.79 -2.12
CA ARG A 156 -12.99 4.17 -2.86
C ARG A 156 -12.68 2.76 -3.35
N ASP A 157 -11.54 2.59 -4.02
CA ASP A 157 -11.22 1.34 -4.72
C ASP A 157 -10.56 0.34 -3.77
N ILE A 158 -9.66 0.80 -2.89
CA ILE A 158 -8.92 -0.07 -1.96
C ILE A 158 -9.63 -0.20 -0.61
N GLY A 159 -10.53 0.73 -0.26
CA GLY A 159 -11.18 0.75 1.04
C GLY A 159 -10.24 1.22 2.16
N TRP A 160 -9.15 1.92 1.82
CA TRP A 160 -8.19 2.37 2.82
C TRP A 160 -8.67 3.64 3.52
N SER A 161 -8.67 3.61 4.85
CA SER A 161 -8.92 4.76 5.70
C SER A 161 -7.78 4.87 6.71
N PRO A 162 -6.83 5.81 6.54
CA PRO A 162 -5.78 6.01 7.53
C PRO A 162 -6.36 6.53 8.84
N LYS A 163 -5.72 6.17 9.95
CA LYS A 163 -6.02 6.84 11.22
C LYS A 163 -5.71 8.34 11.07
N PRO A 164 -6.53 9.24 11.64
CA PRO A 164 -6.22 10.66 11.66
C PRO A 164 -4.83 10.88 12.24
N ILE A 165 -4.04 11.75 11.60
CA ILE A 165 -2.77 12.19 12.17
C ILE A 165 -3.14 13.02 13.40
N GLU A 166 -2.78 12.53 14.59
CA GLU A 166 -2.86 13.34 15.80
C GLU A 166 -1.98 14.58 15.56
N LYS A 167 -2.56 15.78 15.67
CA LYS A 167 -1.77 17.01 15.67
C LYS A 167 -0.68 16.83 16.73
N ALA A 168 0.59 17.06 16.34
CA ALA A 168 1.62 17.29 17.34
C ALA A 168 1.13 18.40 18.28
N PRO A 169 1.33 18.29 19.61
CA PRO A 169 0.95 19.35 20.52
C PRO A 169 1.57 20.66 20.01
N GLU A 170 0.74 21.68 19.81
CA GLU A 170 1.24 23.00 19.42
C GLU A 170 2.24 23.44 20.50
N PRO A 171 3.44 23.95 20.14
CA PRO A 171 4.37 24.46 21.13
C PRO A 171 3.64 25.52 21.95
N GLY A 172 3.54 25.26 23.26
CA GLY A 172 2.54 25.85 24.14
C GLY A 172 2.44 27.38 24.12
N ASP A 173 1.20 27.85 24.29
CA ASP A 173 0.84 29.21 24.71
C ASP A 173 1.38 29.53 26.13
#